data_AF-A0A353WJQ5-F1
#
_entry.id   AF-A0A353WJQ5-F1
#
_cell.length_a   1.000
_cell.length_b   1.000
_cell.length_c   1.000
_cell.angle_alpha   90.00
_cell.angle_beta   90.00
_cell.angle_gamma   90.00
#
_symmetry.space_group_name_H-M   'P 1'
#
loop_
_entity.id
_entity.type
_entity.pdbx_description
1 polymer ?
#
loop_
_entity_poly.entity_id
_entity_poly.type
_entity_poly.pdbx_seq_one_letter_code
_entity_poly.pdbx_strand_id
1 'polypeptide(L)'
;MIYKDYDSLKEWINSKNQQKRIDQLSKKYKDKKVVIYGAGILSSVVLDNYDLSGLNIVGIADQRFYGSDEEFKGYKGVAPYDMQELSPELILIATYNTGDVRDFIKEEILPDMGKIPVEPMVNKSIKEKIAEFLDD
;
A
#
# COMPACT_ATOMS: atom_id res chain seq x y z
N MET A 1 -3.07 -8.28 -16.73
CA MET A 1 -3.55 -7.23 -15.80
C MET A 1 -5.07 -7.32 -15.71
N ILE A 2 -5.64 -7.55 -14.53
CA ILE A 2 -7.08 -7.85 -14.36
C ILE A 2 -7.98 -6.64 -14.69
N TYR A 3 -7.44 -5.42 -14.60
CA TYR A 3 -8.15 -4.18 -14.93
C TYR A 3 -7.56 -3.56 -16.19
N LYS A 4 -8.42 -3.06 -17.07
CA LYS A 4 -8.05 -2.56 -18.39
C LYS A 4 -7.56 -1.11 -18.34
N ASP A 5 -7.98 -0.35 -17.34
CA ASP A 5 -7.74 1.08 -17.20
C ASP A 5 -8.03 1.57 -15.76
N TYR A 6 -7.89 2.88 -15.55
CA TYR A 6 -8.12 3.55 -14.26
C TYR A 6 -9.57 3.42 -13.76
N ASP A 7 -10.55 3.57 -14.65
CA ASP A 7 -11.96 3.57 -14.28
C ASP A 7 -12.43 2.17 -13.86
N SER A 8 -12.04 1.13 -14.60
CA SER A 8 -12.31 -0.26 -14.22
C SER A 8 -11.64 -0.64 -12.89
N LEU A 9 -10.44 -0.12 -12.60
CA LEU A 9 -9.82 -0.31 -11.29
C LEU A 9 -10.57 0.43 -10.19
N LYS A 10 -11.02 1.67 -10.43
CA LYS A 10 -11.82 2.46 -9.49
C LYS A 10 -13.14 1.77 -9.16
N GLU A 11 -13.86 1.26 -10.15
CA GLU A 11 -15.08 0.48 -9.94
C GLU A 11 -14.82 -0.77 -9.09
N TRP A 12 -13.73 -1.48 -9.38
CA TRP A 12 -13.33 -2.64 -8.59
C TRP A 12 -13.04 -2.29 -7.13
N ILE A 13 -12.23 -1.26 -6.86
CA ILE A 13 -11.92 -0.79 -5.50
C ILE A 13 -13.22 -0.36 -4.78
N ASN A 14 -14.11 0.34 -5.48
CA ASN A 14 -15.39 0.76 -4.93
C ASN A 14 -16.26 -0.44 -4.53
N SER A 15 -16.30 -1.50 -5.35
CA SER A 15 -17.04 -2.73 -5.05
C SER A 15 -16.57 -3.44 -3.76
N LYS A 16 -15.36 -3.13 -3.26
CA LYS A 16 -14.81 -3.68 -2.01
C LYS A 16 -15.18 -2.87 -0.76
N ASN A 17 -15.99 -1.82 -0.88
CA ASN A 17 -16.28 -0.88 0.20
C ASN A 17 -14.99 -0.24 0.77
N GLN A 18 -14.16 0.30 -0.11
CA GLN A 18 -12.81 0.74 0.27
C GLN A 18 -12.78 1.79 1.39
N GLN A 19 -13.69 2.77 1.41
CA GLN A 19 -13.74 3.73 2.51
C GLN A 19 -13.91 3.04 3.87
N LYS A 20 -14.79 2.03 3.95
CA LYS A 20 -14.98 1.25 5.19
C LYS A 20 -13.70 0.53 5.62
N ARG A 21 -12.88 0.05 4.68
CA ARG A 21 -11.58 -0.55 4.97
C ARG A 21 -10.60 0.51 5.50
N ILE A 22 -10.54 1.69 4.89
CA ILE A 22 -9.70 2.80 5.35
C ILE A 22 -10.12 3.24 6.77
N ASP A 23 -11.41 3.37 7.04
CA ASP A 23 -11.93 3.73 8.37
C ASP A 23 -11.56 2.68 9.43
N GLN A 24 -11.62 1.39 9.07
CA GLN A 24 -11.20 0.30 9.95
C GLN A 24 -9.70 0.33 10.24
N LEU A 25 -8.88 0.58 9.22
CA LEU A 25 -7.42 0.74 9.36
C LEU A 25 -7.09 1.94 10.24
N SER A 26 -7.72 3.09 10.00
CA SER A 26 -7.56 4.33 10.76
C SER A 26 -7.89 4.13 12.24
N LYS A 27 -8.96 3.39 12.55
CA LYS A 27 -9.32 3.06 13.94
C LYS A 27 -8.35 2.09 14.59
N LYS A 28 -7.92 1.04 13.87
CA LYS A 28 -7.03 0.00 14.39
C LYS A 28 -5.61 0.53 14.64
N TYR A 29 -5.14 1.43 13.78
CA TYR A 29 -3.78 1.96 13.77
C TYR A 29 -3.77 3.47 14.04
N LYS A 30 -4.65 3.93 14.93
CA LYS A 30 -4.76 5.33 15.29
C LYS A 30 -3.40 5.89 15.72
N ASP A 31 -3.05 7.07 15.20
CA ASP A 31 -1.83 7.82 15.47
C ASP A 31 -0.51 7.14 15.04
N LYS A 32 -0.57 5.92 14.47
CA LYS A 32 0.60 5.19 13.99
C LYS A 32 1.15 5.79 12.72
N LYS A 33 2.48 5.89 12.60
CA LYS A 33 3.15 6.30 11.36
C LYS A 33 2.93 5.25 10.27
N VAL A 34 2.25 5.63 9.19
CA VAL A 34 1.89 4.74 8.09
C VAL A 34 2.76 5.02 6.87
N VAL A 35 3.39 3.99 6.34
CA VAL A 35 3.96 4.03 4.98
C VAL A 35 3.07 3.22 4.04
N ILE A 36 2.77 3.78 2.87
CA ILE A 36 2.11 3.05 1.79
C ILE A 36 3.18 2.49 0.87
N TYR A 37 3.18 1.19 0.62
CA TYR A 37 4.08 0.55 -0.34
C TYR A 37 3.38 0.38 -1.70
N GLY A 38 3.93 0.99 -2.73
CA GLY A 38 3.43 1.01 -4.10
C GLY A 38 3.00 2.41 -4.54
N ALA A 39 3.69 2.96 -5.54
CA ALA A 39 3.43 4.27 -6.15
C ALA A 39 2.93 4.11 -7.60
N GLY A 40 1.91 3.26 -7.76
CA GLY A 40 1.31 2.91 -9.05
C GLY A 40 -0.16 3.30 -9.16
N ILE A 41 -0.86 2.68 -10.11
CA ILE A 41 -2.25 3.03 -10.43
C ILE A 41 -3.22 2.73 -9.27
N LEU A 42 -2.99 1.66 -8.49
CA LEU A 42 -3.85 1.31 -7.35
C LEU A 42 -3.76 2.36 -6.24
N SER A 43 -2.55 2.73 -5.79
CA SER A 43 -2.39 3.81 -4.83
C SER A 43 -2.89 5.15 -5.37
N SER A 44 -2.71 5.43 -6.67
CA SER A 44 -3.28 6.63 -7.30
C SER A 44 -4.80 6.69 -7.14
N VAL A 45 -5.51 5.62 -7.53
CA VAL A 45 -6.98 5.56 -7.40
C VAL A 45 -7.40 5.70 -5.93
N VAL A 46 -6.69 5.07 -4.98
CA VAL A 46 -7.03 5.18 -3.56
C VAL A 46 -6.86 6.62 -3.07
N LEU A 47 -5.70 7.24 -3.34
CA LEU A 47 -5.38 8.59 -2.87
C LEU A 47 -6.25 9.67 -3.53
N ASP A 48 -6.67 9.47 -4.77
CA ASP A 48 -7.45 10.44 -5.53
C ASP A 48 -8.95 10.41 -5.19
N ASN A 49 -9.48 9.31 -4.61
CA ASN A 49 -10.94 9.09 -4.53
C ASN A 49 -11.48 8.75 -3.14
N TYR A 50 -10.62 8.60 -2.13
CA TYR A 50 -11.05 8.23 -0.78
C TYR A 50 -10.50 9.20 0.27
N ASP A 51 -11.13 9.23 1.44
CA ASP A 51 -10.65 10.02 2.57
C ASP A 51 -9.68 9.18 3.41
N LEU A 52 -8.40 9.57 3.39
CA LEU A 52 -7.34 8.96 4.17
C LEU A 52 -6.91 9.81 5.37
N SER A 53 -7.62 10.90 5.68
CA SER A 53 -7.25 11.83 6.76
C SER A 53 -7.16 11.19 8.16
N GLY A 54 -7.81 10.03 8.34
CA GLY A 54 -7.69 9.21 9.56
C GLY A 54 -6.38 8.43 9.69
N LEU A 55 -5.54 8.39 8.65
CA LEU A 55 -4.24 7.73 8.65
C LEU A 55 -3.12 8.78 8.69
N ASN A 56 -2.17 8.60 9.60
CA ASN A 56 -0.94 9.40 9.62
C ASN A 56 0.06 8.87 8.59
N ILE A 57 -0.17 9.18 7.31
CA ILE A 57 0.69 8.75 6.21
C ILE A 57 1.96 9.62 6.19
N VAL A 58 3.10 8.99 6.44
CA VAL A 58 4.42 9.68 6.52
C VAL A 58 5.25 9.55 5.24
N GLY A 59 4.83 8.70 4.30
CA GLY A 59 5.49 8.56 3.01
C GLY A 59 4.93 7.42 2.16
N ILE A 60 5.40 7.38 0.92
CA ILE A 60 5.06 6.36 -0.06
C ILE A 60 6.35 5.71 -0.54
N ALA A 61 6.44 4.39 -0.36
CA ALA A 61 7.61 3.61 -0.74
C ALA A 61 7.40 2.88 -2.07
N ASP A 62 8.36 2.98 -2.98
CA ASP A 62 8.33 2.28 -4.27
C ASP A 62 9.73 2.29 -4.92
N GLN A 63 10.05 1.27 -5.72
CA GLN A 63 11.34 1.16 -6.40
C GLN A 63 11.62 2.35 -7.34
N ARG A 64 10.59 3.03 -7.84
CA ARG A 64 10.76 4.22 -8.68
C ARG A 64 11.50 5.38 -7.99
N PHE A 65 11.60 5.35 -6.66
CA PHE A 65 12.27 6.41 -5.89
C PHE A 65 13.76 6.11 -5.61
N TYR A 66 14.34 5.04 -6.18
CA TYR A 66 15.79 4.83 -6.07
C TYR A 66 16.57 6.02 -6.66
N GLY A 67 17.32 6.72 -5.81
CA GLY A 67 18.09 7.89 -6.20
C GLY A 67 17.25 9.11 -6.58
N SER A 68 16.01 9.18 -6.11
CA SER A 68 15.07 10.27 -6.41
C SER A 68 14.38 10.78 -5.14
N ASP A 69 14.27 12.10 -5.02
CA ASP A 69 13.54 12.79 -3.95
C ASP A 69 12.12 13.20 -4.40
N GLU A 70 11.61 12.62 -5.49
CA GLU A 70 10.28 12.93 -6.02
C GLU A 70 9.16 12.60 -5.03
N GLU A 71 8.17 13.47 -4.97
CA GLU A 71 6.92 13.22 -4.26
C GLU A 71 5.93 12.44 -5.11
N PHE A 72 5.04 11.70 -4.44
CA PHE A 72 3.90 11.07 -5.08
C PHE A 72 2.61 11.53 -4.42
N LYS A 73 1.77 12.21 -5.21
CA LYS A 73 0.47 12.74 -4.75
C LYS A 73 0.59 13.62 -3.50
N GLY A 74 1.67 14.40 -3.39
CA GLY A 74 1.95 15.29 -2.26
C GLY A 74 2.54 14.60 -1.02
N TYR A 75 2.90 13.32 -1.11
CA TYR A 75 3.63 12.59 -0.07
C TYR A 75 5.08 12.38 -0.47
N LYS A 76 5.98 12.44 0.51
CA LYS A 76 7.40 12.08 0.33
C LYS A 76 7.51 10.68 -0.27
N GLY A 77 8.16 10.57 -1.43
CA GLY A 77 8.59 9.30 -2.00
C GLY A 77 9.85 8.80 -1.30
N VAL A 78 9.94 7.49 -1.05
CA VAL A 78 11.15 6.85 -0.50
C VAL A 78 11.43 5.53 -1.21
N ALA A 79 12.70 5.18 -1.36
CA ALA A 79 13.04 3.84 -1.84
C ALA A 79 12.70 2.78 -0.76
N PRO A 80 12.43 1.52 -1.16
CA PRO A 80 12.08 0.45 -0.22
C PRO A 80 13.07 0.28 0.95
N TYR A 81 14.37 0.28 0.68
CA TYR A 81 15.41 0.09 1.71
C TYR A 81 15.60 1.33 2.61
N ASP A 82 15.16 2.51 2.17
CA ASP A 82 15.24 3.75 2.94
C ASP A 82 13.98 3.98 3.79
N MET A 83 12.99 3.09 3.69
CA MET A 83 11.72 3.19 4.40
C MET A 83 11.89 3.25 5.93
N GLN A 84 12.95 2.64 6.46
CA GLN A 84 13.30 2.68 7.88
C GLN A 84 13.50 4.10 8.42
N GLU A 85 13.95 5.04 7.58
CA GLU A 85 14.16 6.43 7.97
C GLU A 85 12.87 7.13 8.38
N LEU A 86 11.73 6.68 7.86
CA LEU A 86 10.41 7.20 8.22
C LEU A 86 9.92 6.67 9.57
N SER A 87 10.60 5.68 10.15
CA SER A 87 10.21 4.97 11.37
C SER A 87 8.74 4.51 11.33
N PRO A 88 8.31 3.75 10.30
CA PRO A 88 6.93 3.33 10.18
C PRO A 88 6.53 2.36 11.28
N GLU A 89 5.28 2.44 11.68
CA GLU A 89 4.64 1.52 12.62
C GLU A 89 3.54 0.69 11.96
N LEU A 90 3.27 0.95 10.67
CA LEU A 90 2.37 0.20 9.80
C LEU A 90 2.84 0.35 8.35
N ILE A 91 2.85 -0.76 7.60
CA ILE A 91 3.02 -0.74 6.15
C ILE A 91 1.70 -1.17 5.49
N LEU A 92 1.17 -0.33 4.59
CA LEU A 92 0.00 -0.61 3.78
C LEU A 92 0.41 -0.93 2.34
N ILE A 93 0.21 -2.17 1.89
CA ILE A 93 0.52 -2.59 0.53
C ILE A 93 -0.58 -2.11 -0.42
N ALA A 94 -0.21 -1.24 -1.36
CA ALA A 94 -1.06 -0.68 -2.40
C ALA A 94 -0.60 -1.12 -3.81
N THR A 95 -0.22 -2.39 -3.93
CA THR A 95 0.11 -3.06 -5.19
C THR A 95 -0.92 -4.14 -5.50
N TYR A 96 -0.99 -4.58 -6.76
CA TYR A 96 -1.80 -5.74 -7.09
C TYR A 96 -1.18 -7.00 -6.50
N ASN A 97 0.08 -7.33 -6.80
CA ASN A 97 0.77 -8.47 -6.21
C ASN A 97 1.12 -8.18 -4.74
N THR A 98 0.19 -8.48 -3.84
CA THR A 98 0.27 -8.31 -2.39
C THR A 98 1.05 -9.43 -1.74
N GLY A 99 1.00 -10.65 -2.30
CA GLY A 99 1.71 -11.83 -1.76
C GLY A 99 3.22 -11.62 -1.78
N ASP A 100 3.77 -11.49 -2.98
CA ASP A 100 5.21 -11.34 -3.19
C ASP A 100 5.75 -10.07 -2.55
N VAL A 101 5.00 -8.97 -2.64
CA VAL A 101 5.40 -7.72 -1.98
C VAL A 101 5.43 -7.87 -0.47
N ARG A 102 4.50 -8.64 0.11
CA ARG A 102 4.51 -8.89 1.55
C ARG A 102 5.71 -9.72 1.96
N ASP A 103 6.09 -10.72 1.16
CA ASP A 103 7.23 -11.57 1.46
C ASP A 103 8.54 -10.80 1.27
N PHE A 104 8.69 -10.04 0.18
CA PHE A 104 9.78 -9.08 -0.01
C PHE A 104 9.92 -8.10 1.17
N ILE A 105 8.84 -7.45 1.59
CA ILE A 105 8.87 -6.54 2.74
C ILE A 105 9.34 -7.28 4.00
N LYS A 106 8.87 -8.51 4.24
CA LYS A 106 9.23 -9.25 5.45
C LYS A 106 10.64 -9.80 5.46
N GLU A 107 11.14 -10.23 4.31
CA GLU A 107 12.40 -10.94 4.17
C GLU A 107 13.56 -10.00 3.89
N GLU A 108 13.33 -8.89 3.18
CA GLU A 108 14.38 -7.97 2.74
C GLU A 108 14.35 -6.62 3.45
N ILE A 109 13.18 -6.16 3.94
CA ILE A 109 13.02 -4.82 4.54
C ILE A 109 12.88 -4.89 6.07
N LEU A 110 11.99 -5.74 6.57
CA LEU A 110 11.69 -5.84 8.00
C LEU A 110 12.72 -6.53 8.89
N PRO A 111 13.67 -7.36 8.42
CA PRO A 111 14.71 -7.88 9.32
C PRO A 111 15.45 -6.77 10.06
N ASP A 112 15.61 -5.61 9.41
CA ASP A 112 16.27 -4.42 9.96
C ASP A 112 15.32 -3.52 10.78
N MET A 113 14.00 -3.66 10.61
CA MET A 113 12.98 -2.77 11.20
C MET A 113 12.14 -3.42 12.32
N GLY A 114 12.26 -4.74 12.51
CA GLY A 114 11.49 -5.50 13.50
C GLY A 114 10.08 -5.89 13.03
N LYS A 115 9.25 -6.35 13.98
CA LYS A 115 7.90 -6.88 13.68
C LYS A 115 6.87 -5.75 13.51
N ILE A 116 6.85 -5.12 12.34
CA ILE A 116 5.86 -4.12 11.97
C ILE A 116 4.66 -4.81 11.27
N PRO A 117 3.41 -4.44 11.58
CA PRO A 117 2.24 -4.91 10.84
C PRO A 117 2.31 -4.54 9.36
N VAL A 118 2.04 -5.53 8.49
CA VAL A 118 1.94 -5.35 7.04
C VAL A 118 0.55 -5.81 6.59
N GLU A 119 -0.21 -4.90 6.00
CA GLU A 119 -1.64 -5.06 5.68
C GLU A 119 -1.92 -4.65 4.23
N PRO A 120 -2.87 -5.30 3.54
CA PRO A 120 -3.32 -4.81 2.24
C PRO A 120 -4.15 -3.53 2.41
N MET A 121 -3.91 -2.56 1.53
CA MET A 121 -4.71 -1.33 1.40
C MET A 121 -6.12 -1.65 0.93
N VAL A 122 -6.26 -2.51 -0.08
CA VAL A 122 -7.54 -2.96 -0.64
C VAL A 122 -7.72 -4.46 -0.39
N ASN A 123 -8.88 -4.86 0.13
CA ASN A 123 -9.15 -6.27 0.39
C ASN A 123 -9.47 -7.04 -0.89
N LYS A 124 -8.69 -8.09 -1.15
CA LYS A 124 -9.01 -9.12 -2.15
C LYS A 124 -9.93 -10.20 -1.57
N SER A 125 -10.86 -10.66 -2.39
CA SER A 125 -11.63 -11.88 -2.17
C SER A 125 -10.71 -13.10 -2.21
N ILE A 126 -11.19 -14.22 -1.66
CA ILE A 126 -10.44 -15.48 -1.66
C ILE A 126 -10.08 -15.91 -3.10
N LYS A 127 -11.01 -15.76 -4.05
CA LYS A 127 -10.76 -16.09 -5.47
C LYS A 127 -9.63 -15.25 -6.07
N GLU A 128 -9.59 -13.96 -5.78
CA GLU A 128 -8.55 -13.06 -6.28
C GLU A 128 -7.17 -13.37 -5.68
N LYS A 129 -7.12 -13.77 -4.40
CA LYS A 129 -5.87 -14.22 -3.76
C LYS A 129 -5.36 -15.53 -4.37
N ILE A 130 -6.26 -16.45 -4.70
CA ILE A 130 -5.90 -17.71 -5.37
C ILE A 130 -5.39 -17.43 -6.79
N ALA A 131 -6.08 -16.56 -7.54
CA ALA A 131 -5.67 -16.22 -8.91
C ALA A 131 -4.27 -15.59 -8.93
N GLU A 132 -3.98 -14.70 -7.98
CA GLU A 132 -2.65 -14.13 -7.79
C GLU A 132 -1.58 -15.20 -7.58
N PHE A 133 -1.79 -16.16 -6.67
CA PHE A 133 -0.84 -17.24 -6.41
C PHE A 133 -0.63 -18.21 -7.58
N LEU A 134 -1.60 -18.32 -8.50
CA LEU A 134 -1.52 -19.22 -9.66
C LEU A 134 -0.90 -18.56 -10.90
N ASP A 135 -0.77 -17.23 -10.88
CA ASP A 135 -0.18 -16.44 -11.97
C ASP A 135 1.34 -16.18 -11.76
N ASP A 136 1.91 -16.57 -10.60
CA ASP A 136 3.34 -16.54 -10.26
C ASP A 136 4.03 -17.90 -10.53
#